data_AF-A0A943CCK8-F1
#
_entry.id   AF-A0A943CCK8-F1
#
_cell.length_a   1.000
_cell.length_b   1.000
_cell.length_c   1.000
_cell.angle_alpha   90.00
_cell.angle_beta   90.00
_cell.angle_gamma   90.00
#
_symmetry.space_group_name_H-M   'P 1'
#
loop_
_entity.id
_entity.type
_entity.pdbx_description
1 polymer ?
#
loop_
_entity_poly.entity_id
_entity_poly.type
_entity_poly.pdbx_seq_one_letter_code
_entity_poly.pdbx_strand_id
1 'polypeptide(L)'
;ASNDIEQATKIARAMITRYGMTDEFDMVAMETATNQYLGGDTSLSCSADTQKEIDEKVVQLVKAEHEKARKILAENREKLDELAMYLYEKETITGDEFMDILDIK
;
A
#
# COMPACT_ATOMS: atom_id res chain seq x y z
N ALA A 1 -2.17 -8.15 -9.25
CA ALA A 1 -0.98 -8.31 -8.40
C ALA A 1 0.18 -7.41 -8.82
N SER A 2 0.75 -7.47 -10.04
CA SER A 2 1.93 -6.66 -10.39
C SER A 2 1.72 -5.15 -10.19
N ASN A 3 0.57 -4.63 -10.64
CA ASN A 3 0.20 -3.22 -10.44
C ASN A 3 0.05 -2.87 -8.94
N ASP A 4 -0.53 -3.76 -8.14
CA ASP A 4 -0.75 -3.53 -6.70
C ASP A 4 0.58 -3.46 -5.93
N ILE A 5 1.53 -4.33 -6.30
CA ILE A 5 2.88 -4.35 -5.75
C ILE A 5 3.61 -3.05 -6.09
N GLU A 6 3.52 -2.60 -7.35
CA GLU A 6 4.13 -1.37 -7.81
C GLU A 6 3.56 -0.14 -7.06
N GLN A 7 2.23 -0.05 -6.96
CA GLN A 7 1.58 1.05 -6.28
C GLN A 7 1.87 1.07 -4.77
N ALA A 8 1.82 -0.09 -4.11
CA ALA A 8 2.15 -0.20 -2.69
C ALA A 8 3.60 0.24 -2.42
N THR A 9 4.54 -0.22 -3.26
CA THR A 9 5.96 0.17 -3.16
C THR A 9 6.15 1.67 -3.36
N LYS A 10 5.47 2.26 -4.36
CA LYS A 10 5.53 3.70 -4.63
C LYS A 10 4.99 4.53 -3.47
N ILE A 11 3.86 4.13 -2.88
CA ILE A 11 3.27 4.82 -1.72
C ILE A 11 4.20 4.72 -0.52
N ALA A 12 4.68 3.51 -0.21
CA ALA A 12 5.61 3.28 0.90
C ALA A 12 6.89 4.11 0.76
N ARG A 13 7.48 4.16 -0.45
CA ARG A 13 8.65 4.99 -0.72
C ARG A 13 8.36 6.47 -0.49
N ALA A 14 7.25 6.99 -1.01
CA ALA A 14 6.86 8.39 -0.81
C ALA A 14 6.60 8.73 0.67
N MET A 15 6.00 7.81 1.45
CA MET A 15 5.83 7.97 2.89
C MET A 15 7.17 8.19 3.59
N ILE A 16 8.18 7.44 3.17
CA ILE A 16 9.53 7.48 3.75
C ILE A 16 10.32 8.71 3.28
N THR A 17 10.36 8.97 1.97
CA THR A 17 11.29 9.94 1.36
C THR A 17 10.72 11.34 1.21
N ARG A 18 9.40 11.47 1.12
CA ARG A 18 8.71 12.74 0.80
C ARG A 18 7.86 13.25 1.94
N TYR A 19 7.19 12.36 2.67
CA TYR A 19 6.26 12.74 3.73
C TYR A 19 6.86 12.66 5.14
N GLY A 20 8.03 12.04 5.30
CA GLY A 20 8.69 11.96 6.60
C GLY A 20 7.95 11.07 7.61
N MET A 21 7.20 10.08 7.14
CA MET A 21 6.36 9.22 7.97
C MET A 21 7.14 8.02 8.55
N THR A 22 8.38 8.27 8.96
CA THR A 22 9.25 7.26 9.59
C THR A 22 9.94 7.91 10.78
N ASP A 23 10.10 7.17 11.87
CA ASP A 23 10.76 7.69 13.06
C ASP A 23 12.25 8.04 12.81
N GLU A 24 12.92 7.33 11.89
CA GLU A 24 14.34 7.55 11.60
C GLU A 24 14.62 8.84 10.83
N PHE A 25 13.75 9.18 9.88
CA PHE A 25 13.93 10.32 8.99
C PHE A 25 13.08 11.55 9.35
N ASP A 26 11.97 11.36 10.08
CA ASP A 26 11.04 12.40 10.56
C ASP A 26 10.75 13.47 9.48
N MET A 27 10.60 14.75 9.83
CA MET A 27 10.25 15.84 8.92
C MET A 27 11.37 16.26 7.93
N VAL A 28 12.07 15.29 7.31
CA VAL A 28 13.07 15.53 6.26
C VAL A 28 12.57 15.00 4.92
N ALA A 29 12.39 15.91 3.95
CA ALA A 29 12.13 15.55 2.56
C ALA A 29 13.45 15.28 1.83
N MET A 30 13.72 14.02 1.53
CA MET A 30 14.90 13.57 0.75
C MET A 30 14.62 13.49 -0.75
N GLU A 31 13.35 13.45 -1.14
CA GLU A 31 12.92 13.37 -2.53
C GLU A 31 12.20 14.65 -2.95
N THR A 32 12.71 15.28 -4.00
CA THR A 32 12.10 16.47 -4.61
C THR A 32 11.49 16.09 -5.96
N ALA A 33 10.18 16.27 -6.08
CA ALA A 33 9.47 16.10 -7.35
C ALA A 33 9.58 17.37 -8.18
N THR A 34 10.37 17.33 -9.26
CA THR A 34 10.42 18.41 -10.24
C THR A 34 9.21 18.31 -11.16
N ASN A 35 8.27 19.26 -11.04
CA ASN A 35 7.15 19.51 -11.96
C ASN A 35 6.47 18.27 -12.60
N GLN A 36 5.55 17.65 -11.85
CA GLN A 36 4.84 16.41 -12.20
C GLN A 36 4.03 16.50 -13.52
N TYR A 37 3.67 17.70 -13.97
CA TYR A 37 2.93 17.94 -15.21
C TYR A 37 3.79 17.91 -16.49
N LEU A 38 5.11 18.08 -16.36
CA LEU A 38 6.04 18.12 -17.50
C LEU A 38 6.88 16.84 -17.60
N GLY A 39 6.47 15.76 -16.90
CA GLY A 39 7.22 14.51 -16.87
C GLY A 39 8.57 14.64 -16.17
N GLY A 40 8.69 15.55 -15.20
CA GLY A 40 9.96 15.75 -14.52
C GLY A 40 10.35 14.57 -13.65
N ASP A 41 11.65 14.23 -13.70
CA ASP A 41 12.25 13.20 -12.87
C ASP A 41 12.20 13.58 -11.39
N THR A 42 12.06 12.56 -10.56
CA THR A 42 12.19 12.68 -9.10
C THR A 42 13.66 12.53 -8.76
N SER A 43 14.22 13.56 -8.10
CA SER A 43 15.62 13.53 -7.69
C SER A 43 15.70 13.25 -6.19
N LEU A 44 16.45 12.21 -5.85
CA LEU A 44 16.70 11.80 -4.48
C LEU A 44 18.02 12.41 -4.00
N SER A 45 17.93 13.27 -3.00
CA SER A 45 19.03 14.06 -2.47
C SER A 45 19.59 13.41 -1.20
N CYS A 46 20.18 12.22 -1.31
CA CYS A 46 20.77 11.55 -0.15
C CYS A 46 21.97 10.65 -0.50
N SER A 47 22.74 10.27 0.52
CA SER A 47 23.91 9.40 0.38
C SER A 47 23.51 7.98 -0.04
N ALA A 48 24.45 7.20 -0.59
CA ALA A 48 24.19 5.79 -0.92
C ALA A 48 23.78 4.96 0.32
N ASP A 49 24.36 5.26 1.49
CA ASP A 49 24.00 4.60 2.74
C ASP A 49 22.54 4.90 3.13
N THR A 50 22.12 6.16 2.98
CA THR A 50 20.73 6.57 3.21
C THR A 50 19.77 5.92 2.22
N GLN A 51 20.17 5.76 0.95
CA GLN A 51 19.35 5.07 -0.05
C GLN A 51 19.11 3.60 0.31
N LYS A 52 20.17 2.92 0.78
CA LYS A 52 20.06 1.55 1.27
C LYS A 52 19.09 1.46 2.45
N GLU A 53 19.20 2.38 3.40
CA GLU A 53 18.29 2.43 4.56
C GLU A 53 16.84 2.68 4.14
N ILE A 54 16.60 3.59 3.19
CA ILE A 54 15.27 3.80 2.60
C ILE A 54 14.71 2.51 2.01
N ASP A 55 15.49 1.78 1.20
CA ASP A 55 15.03 0.54 0.58
C ASP A 55 14.71 -0.55 1.62
N GLU A 56 15.53 -0.69 2.66
CA GLU A 56 15.25 -1.59 3.78
C GLU A 56 13.94 -1.23 4.49
N LYS A 57 13.67 0.06 4.72
CA LYS A 57 12.44 0.56 5.34
C LYS A 57 11.22 0.34 4.47
N VAL A 58 11.32 0.55 3.16
CA VAL A 58 10.23 0.27 2.20
C VAL A 58 9.84 -1.21 2.28
N VAL A 59 10.84 -2.12 2.26
CA VAL A 59 10.58 -3.56 2.36
C VAL A 59 9.93 -3.92 3.70
N GLN A 60 10.42 -3.37 4.81
CA GLN A 60 9.84 -3.60 6.13
C GLN A 60 8.37 -3.16 6.21
N LEU A 61 8.07 -1.95 5.71
CA LEU A 61 6.71 -1.39 5.72
C LEU A 61 5.74 -2.22 4.87
N VAL A 62 6.12 -2.52 3.62
CA VAL A 62 5.28 -3.31 2.71
C VAL A 62 5.02 -4.70 3.28
N LYS A 63 6.05 -5.33 3.86
CA LYS A 63 5.90 -6.65 4.49
C LYS A 63 4.94 -6.62 5.68
N ALA A 64 5.08 -5.63 6.56
CA ALA A 64 4.22 -5.48 7.74
C ALA A 64 2.75 -5.27 7.36
N GLU A 65 2.45 -4.35 6.43
CA GLU A 65 1.07 -4.10 6.00
C GLU A 65 0.47 -5.26 5.21
N HIS A 66 1.29 -5.98 4.43
CA HIS A 66 0.84 -7.21 3.76
C HIS A 66 0.51 -8.34 4.75
N GLU A 67 1.31 -8.52 5.80
CA GLU A 67 1.01 -9.48 6.88
C GLU A 67 -0.27 -9.10 7.63
N LYS A 68 -0.46 -7.81 7.92
CA LYS A 68 -1.70 -7.30 8.53
C LYS A 68 -2.92 -7.53 7.64
N ALA A 69 -2.83 -7.24 6.35
CA ALA A 69 -3.90 -7.52 5.39
C ALA A 69 -4.25 -9.01 5.36
N ARG A 70 -3.24 -9.90 5.31
CA ARG A 70 -3.44 -11.35 5.40
C ARG A 70 -4.15 -11.77 6.68
N LYS A 71 -3.77 -11.18 7.82
CA LYS A 71 -4.40 -11.47 9.11
C LYS A 71 -5.88 -11.06 9.11
N ILE A 72 -6.22 -9.86 8.66
CA ILE A 72 -7.60 -9.38 8.56
C ILE A 72 -8.43 -10.32 7.67
N LEU A 73 -7.90 -10.73 6.51
CA LEU A 73 -8.58 -11.66 5.62
C LEU A 73 -8.75 -13.06 6.22
N ALA A 74 -7.75 -13.54 6.98
CA ALA A 74 -7.83 -14.82 7.67
C ALA A 74 -8.84 -14.81 8.82
N GLU A 75 -8.91 -13.72 9.58
CA GLU A 75 -9.90 -13.53 10.66
C GLU A 75 -11.33 -13.44 10.12
N ASN A 76 -11.51 -12.97 8.88
CA ASN A 76 -12.81 -12.84 8.22
C ASN A 76 -13.00 -13.89 7.10
N ARG A 77 -12.39 -15.07 7.24
CA ARG A 77 -12.34 -16.08 6.17
C ARG A 77 -13.72 -16.52 5.68
N GLU A 78 -14.66 -16.71 6.59
CA GLU A 78 -16.03 -17.13 6.24
C GLU A 78 -16.73 -16.07 5.37
N LYS A 79 -16.64 -14.80 5.76
CA LYS A 79 -17.19 -13.68 4.97
C LYS A 79 -16.52 -13.52 3.62
N LEU A 80 -15.21 -13.72 3.56
CA LEU A 80 -14.47 -13.70 2.29
C LEU A 80 -14.97 -14.79 1.34
N ASP A 81 -15.22 -16.01 1.84
CA ASP A 81 -15.72 -17.12 1.04
C ASP A 81 -17.18 -16.90 0.60
N GLU A 82 -18.03 -16.32 1.46
CA GLU A 82 -19.41 -15.93 1.11
C GLU A 82 -19.46 -14.90 -0.02
N LEU A 83 -18.68 -13.82 0.11
CA LEU A 83 -18.58 -12.77 -0.91
C LEU A 83 -17.97 -13.30 -2.22
N ALA A 84 -16.97 -14.18 -2.14
CA ALA A 84 -16.38 -14.81 -3.32
C ALA A 84 -17.39 -15.68 -4.06
N MET A 85 -18.24 -16.43 -3.33
CA MET A 85 -19.30 -17.24 -3.95
C MET A 85 -20.37 -16.36 -4.60
N TYR A 86 -20.79 -15.28 -3.94
CA TYR A 86 -21.74 -14.34 -4.53
C TYR A 86 -21.22 -13.76 -5.86
N LEU A 87 -19.97 -13.30 -5.86
CA LEU A 87 -19.32 -12.78 -7.07
C LEU A 87 -19.11 -13.84 -8.14
N TYR A 88 -18.88 -15.10 -7.76
CA TYR A 88 -18.80 -16.20 -8.71
C TYR A 88 -20.13 -16.42 -9.46
N GLU A 89 -21.27 -16.26 -8.78
CA GLU A 89 -22.59 -16.43 -9.38
C GLU A 89 -23.09 -15.21 -10.14
N LYS A 90 -22.80 -13.99 -9.66
CA LYS A 90 -23.37 -12.73 -10.15
C LYS A 90 -22.41 -11.87 -10.97
N GLU A 91 -21.12 -12.20 -10.97
CA GLU A 91 -19.99 -11.48 -11.60
C GLU A 91 -19.74 -10.07 -11.08
N THR A 92 -20.75 -9.38 -10.56
CA THR A 92 -20.67 -8.02 -10.02
C THR A 92 -21.42 -7.93 -8.69
N ILE A 93 -20.92 -7.08 -7.80
CA ILE A 93 -21.57 -6.74 -6.53
C ILE A 93 -21.51 -5.22 -6.37
N THR A 94 -22.63 -4.61 -5.98
CA THR A 94 -22.69 -3.20 -5.61
C THR A 94 -22.22 -3.00 -4.17
N GLY A 95 -21.93 -1.75 -3.78
CA GLY A 95 -21.51 -1.44 -2.42
C GLY A 95 -22.56 -1.83 -1.37
N ASP A 96 -23.84 -1.61 -1.66
CA ASP A 96 -24.93 -1.93 -0.73
C ASP A 96 -25.08 -3.45 -0.55
N GLU A 97 -25.08 -4.21 -1.65
CA GLU A 97 -25.12 -5.68 -1.60
C GLU A 97 -23.91 -6.28 -0.86
N PHE A 98 -22.72 -5.67 -1.03
CA PHE A 98 -21.53 -6.09 -0.32
C PHE A 98 -21.68 -5.91 1.19
N MET A 99 -22.19 -4.75 1.62
CA MET A 99 -22.39 -4.46 3.04
C MET A 99 -23.47 -5.36 3.65
N ASP A 100 -24.54 -5.65 2.92
CA ASP A 100 -25.58 -6.58 3.36
C ASP A 100 -24.97 -7.95 3.67
N ILE A 101 -24.09 -8.48 2.83
CA ILE A 101 -23.42 -9.77 3.07
C ILE A 101 -22.41 -9.67 4.22
N LEU A 102 -21.64 -8.58 4.28
CA LEU A 102 -20.58 -8.40 5.28
C LEU A 102 -21.15 -8.28 6.71
N ASP A 103 -22.24 -7.54 6.90
CA ASP A 103 -22.80 -7.20 8.22
C ASP A 103 -23.76 -8.25 8.78
N ILE A 104 -24.16 -9.25 7.98
CA ILE A 104 -24.96 -10.39 8.47
C ILE A 104 -24.14 -11.17 9.51
N LYS A 105 -24.64 -11.23 10.75
CA LYS A 105 -24.02 -11.97 11.85
C LYS A 105 -24.09 -13.49 11.68
#